data_AF-A0A1H1VBH7-F1
#
_entry.id   AF-A0A1H1VBH7-F1
#
_cell.length_a   1.000
_cell.length_b   1.000
_cell.length_c   1.000
_cell.angle_alpha   90.00
_cell.angle_beta   90.00
_cell.angle_gamma   90.00
#
_symmetry.space_group_name_H-M   'P 1'
#
loop_
_entity.id
_entity.type
_entity.pdbx_description
1 polymer ?
#
loop_
_entity_poly.entity_id
_entity_poly.type
_entity_poly.pdbx_seq_one_letter_code
_entity_poly.pdbx_strand_id
1 'polypeptide(L)'
;MSDLGPVDPGHGADLAWLRRWRLHQDGDAVTTASSRLIPVSTEDGTPAMLKIAHVEEEARGADLLVALEGHGAARVLRRDGRALLLERAMGDRDLVEMVRAGSDDEATRIVCSVAGRLHRQTGRVLGSAEPPDLVVLETWFRRLFEHADALEPLHRAGASLARRLLDEPGEPVVLHGDLHHANVLDFGEHGWLAIDPKGLVGDAEFDVCNLLCNPHDLALAPGRLARQFAVVVEATGFDERRLRDWLVAWCALSSTWFALDDDPERSAAVARIGELAAGLDGGALA
;
A
#
# COMPACT_ATOMS: atom_id res chain seq x y z
N MET A 1 -18.58 -19.65 15.66
CA MET A 1 -19.67 -19.52 14.67
C MET A 1 -20.07 -18.05 14.61
N SER A 2 -19.42 -17.29 13.73
CA SER A 2 -19.88 -15.97 13.29
C SER A 2 -20.32 -16.14 11.86
N ASP A 3 -21.61 -16.32 11.70
CA ASP A 3 -22.30 -16.64 10.47
C ASP A 3 -22.73 -15.32 9.80
N LEU A 4 -21.80 -14.70 9.07
CA LEU A 4 -22.09 -13.69 8.04
C LEU A 4 -20.98 -13.79 6.98
N GLY A 5 -21.23 -14.61 5.95
CA GLY A 5 -20.50 -14.50 4.69
C GLY A 5 -20.60 -13.07 4.13
N PRO A 6 -19.78 -12.72 3.12
CA PRO A 6 -19.77 -11.36 2.58
C PRO A 6 -21.18 -10.96 2.16
N VAL A 7 -21.73 -9.96 2.84
CA VAL A 7 -22.97 -9.30 2.44
C VAL A 7 -22.65 -8.61 1.12
N ASP A 8 -23.06 -9.20 -0.01
CA ASP A 8 -23.10 -8.52 -1.30
C ASP A 8 -23.95 -7.26 -1.10
N PRO A 9 -23.38 -6.03 -1.11
CA PRO A 9 -24.15 -4.81 -0.95
C PRO A 9 -25.11 -4.58 -2.13
N GLY A 10 -25.09 -5.47 -3.12
CA GLY A 10 -26.18 -5.69 -4.03
C GLY A 10 -26.05 -4.83 -5.27
N HIS A 11 -26.23 -5.48 -6.42
CA HIS A 11 -26.31 -4.90 -7.76
C HIS A 11 -27.14 -3.58 -7.86
N GLY A 12 -28.02 -3.28 -6.89
CA GLY A 12 -28.79 -2.05 -6.84
C GLY A 12 -27.97 -0.77 -6.54
N ALA A 13 -26.97 -0.84 -5.67
CA ALA A 13 -26.10 0.30 -5.36
C ALA A 13 -25.19 0.64 -6.56
N ASP A 14 -24.68 -0.38 -7.23
CA ASP A 14 -23.88 -0.26 -8.46
C ASP A 14 -24.67 0.50 -9.54
N LEU A 15 -25.90 0.06 -9.83
CA LEU A 15 -26.75 0.69 -10.84
C LEU A 15 -27.11 2.15 -10.51
N ALA A 16 -27.22 2.50 -9.23
CA ALA A 16 -27.48 3.87 -8.81
C ALA A 16 -26.30 4.80 -9.16
N TRP A 17 -25.06 4.36 -8.90
CA TRP A 17 -23.86 5.13 -9.25
C TRP A 17 -23.63 5.20 -10.75
N LEU A 18 -23.77 4.08 -11.47
CA LEU A 18 -23.65 4.05 -12.92
C LEU A 18 -24.62 5.02 -13.58
N ARG A 19 -25.88 5.06 -13.13
CA ARG A 19 -26.88 6.03 -13.63
C ARG A 19 -26.57 7.46 -13.21
N ARG A 20 -26.25 7.70 -11.94
CA ARG A 20 -25.97 9.05 -11.40
C ARG A 20 -24.82 9.71 -12.14
N TRP A 21 -23.77 8.95 -12.47
CA TRP A 21 -22.57 9.44 -13.11
C TRP A 21 -22.53 9.21 -14.62
N ARG A 22 -23.59 8.65 -15.21
CA ARG A 22 -23.70 8.31 -16.64
C ARG A 22 -22.51 7.47 -17.12
N LEU A 23 -22.26 6.39 -16.40
CA LEU A 23 -21.17 5.46 -16.66
C LEU A 23 -21.71 4.22 -17.36
N HIS A 24 -20.93 3.70 -18.30
CA HIS A 24 -21.16 2.42 -18.94
C HIS A 24 -20.19 1.41 -18.36
N GLN A 25 -20.69 0.28 -17.86
CA GLN A 25 -19.82 -0.78 -17.35
C GLN A 25 -19.01 -1.40 -18.50
N ASP A 26 -17.69 -1.54 -18.29
CA ASP A 26 -16.71 -1.97 -19.28
C ASP A 26 -15.83 -3.10 -18.72
N GLY A 27 -16.49 -4.17 -18.25
CA GLY A 27 -15.84 -5.33 -17.65
C GLY A 27 -16.57 -5.83 -16.40
N ASP A 28 -16.06 -6.94 -15.85
CA ASP A 28 -16.65 -7.56 -14.67
C ASP A 28 -16.34 -6.75 -13.41
N ALA A 29 -17.37 -6.61 -12.56
CA ALA A 29 -17.25 -5.93 -11.30
C ALA A 29 -16.74 -6.88 -10.21
N VAL A 30 -15.77 -6.43 -9.43
CA VAL A 30 -15.11 -7.20 -8.37
C VAL A 30 -15.52 -6.62 -7.02
N THR A 31 -15.86 -7.49 -6.06
CA THR A 31 -16.07 -7.09 -4.66
C THR A 31 -14.95 -7.66 -3.81
N THR A 32 -14.27 -6.79 -3.06
CA THR A 32 -13.32 -7.15 -2.01
C THR A 32 -13.95 -6.95 -0.64
N ALA A 33 -13.24 -7.33 0.43
CA ALA A 33 -13.68 -7.04 1.79
C ALA A 33 -13.81 -5.52 2.06
N SER A 34 -13.02 -4.70 1.38
CA SER A 34 -12.92 -3.26 1.64
C SER A 34 -13.68 -2.39 0.63
N SER A 35 -13.93 -2.88 -0.59
CA SER A 35 -14.50 -2.07 -1.67
C SER A 35 -15.25 -2.88 -2.74
N ARG A 36 -16.09 -2.17 -3.50
CA ARG A 36 -16.62 -2.61 -4.80
C ARG A 36 -15.88 -1.87 -5.92
N LEU A 37 -15.39 -2.61 -6.91
CA LEU A 37 -14.62 -2.10 -8.06
C LEU A 37 -15.34 -2.44 -9.36
N ILE A 38 -15.60 -1.44 -10.20
CA ILE A 38 -16.34 -1.58 -11.45
C ILE A 38 -15.57 -0.87 -12.55
N PRO A 39 -14.99 -1.61 -13.52
CA PRO A 39 -14.46 -1.03 -14.74
C PRO A 39 -15.59 -0.34 -15.51
N VAL A 40 -15.38 0.90 -15.92
CA VAL A 40 -16.39 1.70 -16.62
C VAL A 40 -15.76 2.55 -17.72
N SER A 41 -16.60 3.05 -18.61
CA SER A 41 -16.32 4.19 -19.47
C SER A 41 -17.27 5.34 -19.16
N THR A 42 -16.78 6.56 -19.27
CA THR A 42 -17.60 7.76 -19.13
C THR A 42 -18.38 8.05 -20.41
N GLU A 43 -19.29 9.03 -20.39
CA GLU A 43 -20.13 9.40 -21.54
C GLU A 43 -19.31 9.82 -22.78
N ASP A 44 -18.09 10.33 -22.59
CA ASP A 44 -17.15 10.67 -23.68
C ASP A 44 -16.26 9.50 -24.13
N GLY A 45 -16.43 8.31 -23.54
CA GLY A 45 -15.66 7.11 -23.84
C GLY A 45 -14.38 6.96 -23.03
N THR A 46 -14.02 7.90 -22.14
CA THR A 46 -12.81 7.78 -21.32
C THR A 46 -12.88 6.57 -20.37
N PRO A 47 -11.91 5.64 -20.41
CA PRO A 47 -11.81 4.54 -19.45
C PRO A 47 -11.61 5.03 -18.01
N ALA A 48 -12.38 4.47 -17.08
CA ALA A 48 -12.32 4.81 -15.67
C ALA A 48 -12.57 3.57 -14.79
N MET A 49 -12.26 3.71 -13.50
CA MET A 49 -12.55 2.71 -12.48
C MET A 49 -13.46 3.34 -11.43
N LEU A 50 -14.68 2.83 -11.29
CA LEU A 50 -15.56 3.19 -10.19
C LEU A 50 -15.21 2.32 -8.98
N LYS A 51 -14.79 2.97 -7.90
CA LYS A 51 -14.51 2.35 -6.60
C LYS A 51 -15.53 2.86 -5.57
N ILE A 52 -16.16 1.95 -4.84
CA ILE A 52 -17.09 2.27 -3.75
C ILE A 52 -16.53 1.65 -2.47
N ALA A 53 -16.12 2.50 -1.53
CA ALA A 53 -15.56 2.08 -0.25
C ALA A 53 -16.62 1.46 0.67
N HIS A 54 -16.30 0.34 1.31
CA HIS A 54 -17.11 -0.31 2.35
C HIS A 54 -16.60 -0.03 3.77
N VAL A 55 -15.33 0.37 3.90
CA VAL A 55 -14.67 0.65 5.19
C VAL A 55 -14.10 2.06 5.22
N GLU A 56 -13.92 2.59 6.43
CA GLU A 56 -13.47 3.98 6.62
C GLU A 56 -12.03 4.22 6.16
N GLU A 57 -11.18 3.21 6.27
CA GLU A 57 -9.81 3.26 5.76
C GLU A 57 -9.74 3.55 4.26
N GLU A 58 -10.64 2.96 3.46
CA GLU A 58 -10.72 3.18 2.02
C GLU A 58 -11.24 4.59 1.68
N ALA A 59 -12.16 5.12 2.50
CA ALA A 59 -12.63 6.48 2.36
C ALA A 59 -11.50 7.49 2.62
N ARG A 60 -10.69 7.26 3.65
CA ARG A 60 -9.48 8.04 3.94
C ARG A 60 -8.44 7.95 2.82
N GLY A 61 -8.25 6.76 2.26
CA GLY A 61 -7.42 6.57 1.06
C GLY A 61 -7.87 7.44 -0.12
N ALA A 62 -9.18 7.53 -0.32
CA ALA A 62 -9.75 8.40 -1.35
C ALA A 62 -9.50 9.89 -1.10
N ASP A 63 -9.51 10.35 0.16
CA ASP A 63 -9.11 11.73 0.51
C ASP A 63 -7.68 12.03 0.07
N LEU A 64 -6.75 11.11 0.33
CA LEU A 64 -5.36 11.26 -0.11
C LEU A 64 -5.26 11.28 -1.65
N LEU A 65 -5.96 10.41 -2.36
CA LEU A 65 -5.96 10.42 -3.83
C LEU A 65 -6.49 11.74 -4.41
N VAL A 66 -7.53 12.31 -3.81
CA VAL A 66 -8.04 13.65 -4.19
C VAL A 66 -6.95 14.69 -3.97
N ALA A 67 -6.30 14.70 -2.80
CA ALA A 67 -5.24 15.65 -2.49
C ALA A 67 -3.99 15.47 -3.38
N LEU A 68 -3.71 14.27 -3.88
CA LEU A 68 -2.59 14.00 -4.79
C LEU A 68 -2.82 14.54 -6.21
N GLU A 69 -4.07 14.70 -6.65
CA GLU A 69 -4.45 15.31 -7.94
C GLU A 69 -3.73 14.69 -9.17
N GLY A 70 -3.40 13.39 -9.13
CA GLY A 70 -2.66 12.72 -10.22
C GLY A 70 -1.13 12.74 -10.08
N HIS A 71 -0.58 13.36 -9.03
CA HIS A 71 0.87 13.45 -8.83
C HIS A 71 1.42 12.18 -8.17
N GLY A 72 1.80 11.21 -8.99
CA GLY A 72 2.37 9.92 -8.54
C GLY A 72 1.33 8.86 -8.17
N ALA A 73 0.05 9.21 -8.17
CA ALA A 73 -1.08 8.30 -7.98
C ALA A 73 -2.15 8.55 -9.05
N ALA A 74 -3.05 7.59 -9.22
CA ALA A 74 -4.16 7.72 -10.17
C ALA A 74 -5.02 8.95 -9.85
N ARG A 75 -5.33 9.73 -10.89
CA ARG A 75 -6.18 10.90 -10.82
C ARG A 75 -7.61 10.54 -10.47
N VAL A 76 -8.16 11.25 -9.50
CA VAL A 76 -9.59 11.26 -9.21
C VAL A 76 -10.31 12.15 -10.22
N LEU A 77 -11.24 11.55 -10.97
CA LEU A 77 -12.10 12.23 -11.94
C LEU A 77 -13.34 12.82 -11.25
N ARG A 78 -13.96 12.06 -10.35
CA ARG A 78 -15.14 12.46 -9.56
C ARG A 78 -15.14 11.76 -8.21
N ARG A 79 -15.72 12.40 -7.20
CA ARG A 79 -15.96 11.84 -5.88
C ARG A 79 -17.30 12.32 -5.32
N ASP A 80 -18.01 11.43 -4.65
CA ASP A 80 -19.24 11.75 -3.91
C ASP A 80 -19.40 10.75 -2.75
N GLY A 81 -19.16 11.22 -1.52
CA GLY A 81 -19.10 10.38 -0.34
C GLY A 81 -18.07 9.24 -0.49
N ARG A 82 -18.55 8.00 -0.43
CA ARG A 82 -17.73 6.77 -0.54
C ARG A 82 -17.48 6.30 -1.97
N ALA A 83 -18.10 6.93 -2.97
CA ALA A 83 -17.85 6.61 -4.37
C ALA A 83 -16.74 7.48 -4.94
N LEU A 84 -15.84 6.86 -5.67
CA LEU A 84 -14.68 7.46 -6.33
C LEU A 84 -14.64 6.98 -7.78
N LEU A 85 -14.53 7.91 -8.73
CA LEU A 85 -14.24 7.60 -10.12
C LEU A 85 -12.78 7.96 -10.39
N LEU A 86 -11.97 6.96 -10.69
CA LEU A 86 -10.55 7.09 -10.97
C LEU A 86 -10.29 6.96 -12.46
N GLU A 87 -9.22 7.58 -12.95
CA GLU A 87 -8.64 7.12 -14.21
C GLU A 87 -8.26 5.64 -14.10
N ARG A 88 -8.40 4.90 -15.20
CA ARG A 88 -8.11 3.46 -15.24
C ARG A 88 -6.76 3.23 -15.90
N ALA A 89 -5.95 2.35 -15.29
CA ALA A 89 -4.73 1.86 -15.89
C ALA A 89 -5.05 1.08 -17.17
N MET A 90 -4.41 1.44 -18.28
CA MET A 90 -4.62 0.84 -19.61
C MET A 90 -3.30 0.37 -20.25
N GLY A 91 -2.18 0.44 -19.52
CA GLY A 91 -0.90 -0.10 -19.96
C GLY A 91 -0.90 -1.63 -19.96
N ASP A 92 0.05 -2.22 -20.68
CA ASP A 92 0.18 -3.66 -20.90
C ASP A 92 1.18 -4.33 -19.96
N ARG A 93 1.91 -3.55 -19.15
CA ARG A 93 2.88 -4.07 -18.18
C ARG A 93 2.25 -4.25 -16.80
N ASP A 94 2.69 -5.31 -16.13
CA ASP A 94 2.30 -5.65 -14.78
C ASP A 94 3.55 -5.96 -13.94
N LEU A 95 3.67 -5.33 -12.78
CA LEU A 95 4.87 -5.47 -11.94
C LEU A 95 4.98 -6.86 -11.29
N VAL A 96 3.87 -7.53 -11.00
CA VAL A 96 3.88 -8.90 -10.46
C VAL A 96 4.42 -9.86 -11.52
N GLU A 97 3.96 -9.71 -12.77
CA GLU A 97 4.43 -10.52 -13.89
C GLU A 97 5.89 -10.20 -14.26
N MET A 98 6.33 -8.94 -14.13
CA MET A 98 7.75 -8.59 -14.26
C MET A 98 8.62 -9.33 -13.23
N VAL A 99 8.20 -9.39 -11.96
CA VAL A 99 8.92 -10.17 -10.93
C VAL A 99 9.00 -11.64 -11.33
N ARG A 100 7.87 -12.22 -11.76
CA ARG A 100 7.80 -13.63 -12.18
C ARG A 100 8.64 -13.94 -13.42
N ALA A 101 8.81 -12.97 -14.31
CA ALA A 101 9.65 -13.07 -15.50
C ALA A 101 11.15 -12.81 -15.22
N GLY A 102 11.53 -12.48 -13.98
CA GLY A 102 12.92 -12.26 -13.57
C GLY A 102 13.38 -10.80 -13.56
N SER A 103 12.48 -9.84 -13.75
CA SER A 103 12.76 -8.39 -13.74
C SER A 103 12.45 -7.74 -12.38
N ASP A 104 12.68 -8.45 -11.27
CA ASP A 104 12.33 -8.00 -9.91
C ASP A 104 13.04 -6.70 -9.49
N ASP A 105 14.34 -6.59 -9.80
CA ASP A 105 15.11 -5.35 -9.57
C ASP A 105 14.49 -4.14 -10.28
N GLU A 106 14.01 -4.31 -11.52
CA GLU A 106 13.37 -3.24 -12.27
C GLU A 106 12.01 -2.88 -11.64
N ALA A 107 11.21 -3.89 -11.32
CA ALA A 107 9.91 -3.70 -10.68
C ALA A 107 10.05 -2.97 -9.32
N THR A 108 11.06 -3.35 -8.52
CA THR A 108 11.38 -2.72 -7.24
C THR A 108 11.78 -1.25 -7.42
N ARG A 109 12.64 -0.93 -8.41
CA ARG A 109 13.00 0.47 -8.71
C ARG A 109 11.80 1.30 -9.16
N ILE A 110 10.87 0.71 -9.92
CA ILE A 110 9.63 1.38 -10.32
C ILE A 110 8.80 1.75 -9.10
N VAL A 111 8.59 0.82 -8.15
CA VAL A 111 7.84 1.08 -6.93
C VAL A 111 8.53 2.16 -6.08
N CYS A 112 9.86 2.10 -5.90
CA CYS A 112 10.62 3.15 -5.22
C CYS A 112 10.48 4.53 -5.90
N SER A 113 10.49 4.57 -7.23
CA SER A 113 10.30 5.80 -8.02
C SER A 113 8.92 6.41 -7.79
N VAL A 114 7.88 5.58 -7.69
CA VAL A 114 6.51 6.00 -7.36
C VAL A 114 6.44 6.52 -5.92
N ALA A 115 7.02 5.81 -4.95
CA ALA A 115 7.10 6.27 -3.56
C ALA A 115 7.73 7.67 -3.48
N GLY A 116 8.88 7.88 -4.12
CA GLY A 116 9.53 9.18 -4.16
C GLY A 116 8.70 10.28 -4.83
N ARG A 117 7.88 9.95 -5.84
CA ARG A 117 6.93 10.93 -6.43
C ARG A 117 5.87 11.34 -5.41
N LEU A 118 5.30 10.39 -4.66
CA LEU A 118 4.31 10.64 -3.63
C LEU A 118 4.89 11.49 -2.49
N HIS A 119 6.07 11.11 -1.97
CA HIS A 119 6.71 11.81 -0.84
C HIS A 119 7.03 13.27 -1.17
N ARG A 120 7.41 13.57 -2.42
CA ARG A 120 7.63 14.96 -2.88
C ARG A 120 6.36 15.82 -2.88
N GLN A 121 5.17 15.23 -2.82
CA GLN A 121 3.91 15.98 -2.73
C GLN A 121 3.56 16.40 -1.30
N THR A 122 4.32 15.98 -0.28
CA THR A 122 4.03 16.24 1.13
C THR A 122 3.69 17.69 1.41
N GLY A 123 4.54 18.64 1.00
CA GLY A 123 4.29 20.07 1.25
C GLY A 123 3.01 20.59 0.58
N ARG A 124 2.68 20.08 -0.62
CA ARG A 124 1.45 20.45 -1.35
C ARG A 124 0.20 19.88 -0.67
N VAL A 125 0.26 18.61 -0.26
CA VAL A 125 -0.86 17.89 0.36
C VAL A 125 -1.15 18.42 1.76
N LEU A 126 -0.12 18.53 2.62
CA LEU A 126 -0.27 19.00 4.00
C LEU A 126 -0.47 20.51 4.10
N GLY A 127 0.00 21.28 3.10
CA GLY A 127 -0.17 22.72 3.01
C GLY A 127 -1.44 23.18 2.28
N SER A 128 -2.32 22.25 1.89
CA SER A 128 -3.58 22.61 1.23
C SER A 128 -4.55 23.28 2.21
N ALA A 129 -5.58 23.96 1.68
CA ALA A 129 -6.58 24.63 2.53
C ALA A 129 -7.41 23.62 3.36
N GLU A 130 -7.60 22.42 2.82
CA GLU A 130 -8.34 21.32 3.43
C GLU A 130 -7.48 20.05 3.27
N PRO A 131 -6.45 19.86 4.12
CA PRO A 131 -5.58 18.69 4.04
C PRO A 131 -6.38 17.43 4.40
N PRO A 132 -6.08 16.28 3.76
CA PRO A 132 -6.73 15.02 4.11
C PRO A 132 -6.37 14.61 5.55
N ASP A 133 -7.30 13.95 6.22
CA ASP A 133 -7.03 13.35 7.54
C ASP A 133 -6.10 12.14 7.36
N LEU A 134 -4.84 12.26 7.77
CA LEU A 134 -3.83 11.20 7.62
C LEU A 134 -3.55 10.55 8.97
N VAL A 135 -3.43 9.23 8.97
CA VAL A 135 -3.10 8.49 10.20
C VAL A 135 -1.59 8.50 10.44
N VAL A 136 -1.20 9.03 11.59
CA VAL A 136 0.20 8.98 12.05
C VAL A 136 0.62 7.54 12.34
N LEU A 137 1.89 7.20 12.08
CA LEU A 137 2.40 5.84 12.27
C LEU A 137 2.22 5.33 13.72
N GLU A 138 2.31 6.17 14.74
CA GLU A 138 2.04 5.74 16.13
C GLU A 138 0.64 5.12 16.29
N THR A 139 -0.37 5.75 15.69
CA THR A 139 -1.76 5.23 15.71
C THR A 139 -1.87 3.96 14.87
N TRP A 140 -1.17 3.92 13.72
CA TRP A 140 -1.14 2.76 12.84
C TRP A 140 -0.56 1.51 13.52
N PHE A 141 0.46 1.70 14.37
CA PHE A 141 1.14 0.64 15.11
C PHE A 141 0.43 0.20 16.40
N ARG A 142 -0.67 0.85 16.79
CA ARG A 142 -1.35 0.61 18.08
C ARG A 142 -1.67 -0.86 18.32
N ARG A 143 -2.15 -1.60 17.30
CA ARG A 143 -2.47 -3.02 17.45
C ARG A 143 -1.24 -3.87 17.78
N LEU A 144 -0.10 -3.60 17.13
CA LEU A 144 1.15 -4.26 17.49
C LEU A 144 1.51 -3.96 18.95
N PHE A 145 1.42 -2.70 19.37
CA PHE A 145 1.76 -2.32 20.76
C PHE A 145 0.86 -2.96 21.82
N GLU A 146 -0.43 -3.15 21.52
CA GLU A 146 -1.41 -3.80 22.40
C GLU A 146 -1.16 -5.31 22.55
N HIS A 147 -0.64 -5.97 21.50
CA HIS A 147 -0.59 -7.43 21.42
C HIS A 147 0.83 -8.03 21.43
N ALA A 148 1.89 -7.21 21.33
CA ALA A 148 3.26 -7.70 21.13
C ALA A 148 3.73 -8.69 22.20
N ASP A 149 3.36 -8.50 23.47
CA ASP A 149 3.80 -9.39 24.55
C ASP A 149 3.10 -10.76 24.55
N ALA A 150 1.91 -10.84 23.94
CA ALA A 150 1.10 -12.05 23.85
C ALA A 150 1.44 -12.93 22.63
N LEU A 151 2.26 -12.42 21.71
CA LEU A 151 2.61 -13.07 20.44
C LEU A 151 4.09 -13.52 20.40
N GLU A 152 4.47 -14.05 19.25
CA GLU A 152 5.82 -14.58 18.98
C GLU A 152 6.93 -13.53 19.17
N PRO A 153 8.19 -13.93 19.46
CA PRO A 153 9.29 -13.02 19.81
C PRO A 153 9.52 -11.85 18.83
N LEU A 154 9.28 -12.05 17.53
CA LEU A 154 9.38 -10.98 16.53
C LEU A 154 8.48 -9.79 16.86
N HIS A 155 7.29 -10.02 17.41
CA HIS A 155 6.33 -8.96 17.72
C HIS A 155 6.88 -8.01 18.78
N ARG A 156 7.52 -8.54 19.84
CA ARG A 156 8.21 -7.72 20.84
C ARG A 156 9.39 -6.96 20.26
N ALA A 157 10.18 -7.60 19.40
CA ALA A 157 11.31 -6.96 18.73
C ALA A 157 10.85 -5.82 17.81
N GLY A 158 9.89 -6.07 16.93
CA GLY A 158 9.30 -5.08 16.03
C GLY A 158 8.61 -3.94 16.78
N ALA A 159 7.87 -4.23 17.85
CA ALA A 159 7.27 -3.19 18.69
C ALA A 159 8.33 -2.30 19.36
N SER A 160 9.44 -2.89 19.82
CA SER A 160 10.55 -2.14 20.41
C SER A 160 11.26 -1.26 19.37
N LEU A 161 11.46 -1.78 18.15
CA LEU A 161 12.03 -1.02 17.04
C LEU A 161 11.12 0.14 16.63
N ALA A 162 9.83 -0.12 16.43
CA ALA A 162 8.84 0.89 16.10
C ALA A 162 8.81 2.03 17.13
N ARG A 163 8.79 1.71 18.44
CA ARG A 163 8.83 2.74 19.49
C ARG A 163 10.07 3.62 19.38
N ARG A 164 11.26 3.03 19.19
CA ARG A 164 12.50 3.83 19.00
C ARG A 164 12.45 4.72 17.76
N LEU A 165 11.95 4.20 16.64
CA LEU A 165 11.85 4.95 15.40
C LEU A 165 10.85 6.10 15.51
N LEU A 166 9.76 5.90 16.25
CA LEU A 166 8.74 6.92 16.52
C LEU A 166 9.18 7.96 17.56
N ASP A 167 10.08 7.60 18.49
CA ASP A 167 10.69 8.53 19.45
C ASP A 167 11.74 9.45 18.79
N GLU A 168 12.35 9.00 17.69
CA GLU A 168 13.33 9.73 16.87
C GLU A 168 12.89 9.75 15.40
N PRO A 169 11.75 10.41 15.07
CA PRO A 169 11.19 10.40 13.72
C PRO A 169 12.05 11.20 12.74
N GLY A 170 12.01 10.82 11.47
CA GLY A 170 12.56 11.61 10.38
C GLY A 170 11.67 12.83 10.07
N GLU A 171 11.97 13.52 8.97
CA GLU A 171 11.02 14.50 8.42
C GLU A 171 9.77 13.76 7.91
N PRO A 172 8.57 14.03 8.46
CA PRO A 172 7.39 13.27 8.10
C PRO A 172 6.95 13.60 6.68
N VAL A 173 6.69 12.55 5.90
CA VAL A 173 6.13 12.65 4.56
C VAL A 173 4.75 12.00 4.51
N VAL A 174 3.96 12.39 3.50
CA VAL A 174 2.73 11.69 3.15
C VAL A 174 3.09 10.32 2.60
N LEU A 175 2.46 9.28 3.13
CA LEU A 175 2.74 7.88 2.80
C LEU A 175 1.54 7.24 2.10
N HIS A 176 1.83 6.33 1.17
CA HIS A 176 0.84 5.43 0.61
C HIS A 176 0.30 4.47 1.68
N GLY A 177 1.18 3.85 2.45
CA GLY A 177 0.87 2.92 3.55
C GLY A 177 0.65 1.47 3.14
N ASP A 178 0.51 1.20 1.84
CA ASP A 178 0.31 -0.14 1.27
C ASP A 178 0.96 -0.27 -0.12
N LEU A 179 2.17 0.25 -0.28
CA LEU A 179 2.82 0.32 -1.60
C LEU A 179 3.50 -1.01 -1.94
N HIS A 180 3.03 -1.67 -3.00
CA HIS A 180 3.62 -2.89 -3.54
C HIS A 180 3.25 -3.07 -5.03
N HIS A 181 3.78 -4.11 -5.66
CA HIS A 181 3.65 -4.42 -7.09
C HIS A 181 2.21 -4.33 -7.64
N ALA A 182 1.19 -4.74 -6.88
CA ALA A 182 -0.21 -4.72 -7.38
C ALA A 182 -0.92 -3.37 -7.16
N ASN A 183 -0.36 -2.49 -6.33
CA ASN A 183 -0.87 -1.14 -6.09
C ASN A 183 -0.12 -0.07 -6.90
N VAL A 184 0.74 -0.49 -7.83
CA VAL A 184 1.42 0.39 -8.78
C VAL A 184 1.16 -0.15 -10.19
N LEU A 185 0.35 0.57 -10.96
CA LEU A 185 -0.15 0.11 -12.26
C LEU A 185 0.40 0.95 -13.41
N ASP A 186 0.45 0.35 -14.60
CA ASP A 186 0.90 1.02 -15.82
C ASP A 186 -0.24 1.84 -16.44
N PHE A 187 -0.13 3.18 -16.41
CA PHE A 187 -1.06 4.10 -17.06
C PHE A 187 -0.60 4.50 -18.46
N GLY A 188 0.29 3.71 -19.09
CA GLY A 188 0.75 3.91 -20.45
C GLY A 188 1.60 5.18 -20.55
N GLU A 189 1.14 6.18 -21.30
CA GLU A 189 1.86 7.45 -21.49
C GLU A 189 2.06 8.23 -20.18
N HIS A 190 1.18 8.05 -19.19
CA HIS A 190 1.33 8.66 -17.86
C HIS A 190 2.31 7.88 -16.95
N GLY A 191 2.79 6.72 -17.39
CA GLY A 191 3.72 5.86 -16.67
C GLY A 191 3.09 5.17 -15.47
N TRP A 192 3.93 4.73 -14.53
CA TRP A 192 3.50 3.99 -13.35
C TRP A 192 2.87 4.91 -12.30
N LEU A 193 1.66 4.61 -11.83
CA LEU A 193 1.00 5.39 -10.77
C LEU A 193 0.51 4.47 -9.65
N ALA A 194 0.56 4.99 -8.44
CA ALA A 194 -0.01 4.32 -7.28
C ALA A 194 -1.55 4.37 -7.30
N ILE A 195 -2.16 3.32 -6.76
CA ILE A 195 -3.58 3.24 -6.47
C ILE A 195 -3.77 2.72 -5.05
N ASP A 196 -4.94 3.01 -4.47
CA ASP A 196 -5.37 2.40 -3.22
C ASP A 196 -4.49 2.70 -1.97
N PRO A 197 -4.20 3.99 -1.67
CA PRO A 197 -3.44 4.32 -0.48
C PRO A 197 -4.28 4.16 0.80
N LYS A 198 -3.62 3.93 1.92
CA LYS A 198 -4.20 3.90 3.28
C LYS A 198 -4.27 5.28 3.94
N GLY A 199 -3.59 6.28 3.38
CA GLY A 199 -3.61 7.66 3.86
C GLY A 199 -2.88 7.83 5.18
N LEU A 200 -1.55 7.66 5.18
CA LEU A 200 -0.72 7.76 6.38
C LEU A 200 0.26 8.93 6.30
N VAL A 201 0.84 9.29 7.44
CA VAL A 201 1.93 10.28 7.54
C VAL A 201 3.01 9.79 8.51
N GLY A 202 4.28 9.92 8.13
CA GLY A 202 5.42 9.48 8.94
C GLY A 202 6.69 9.31 8.12
N ASP A 203 7.55 8.38 8.54
CA ASP A 203 8.83 8.13 7.89
C ASP A 203 8.70 7.54 6.49
N ALA A 204 9.51 8.02 5.55
CA ALA A 204 9.50 7.60 4.16
C ALA A 204 9.89 6.12 3.97
N GLU A 205 10.79 5.60 4.80
CA GLU A 205 11.27 4.21 4.77
C GLU A 205 10.13 3.21 5.02
N PHE A 206 9.14 3.57 5.83
CA PHE A 206 7.99 2.71 6.12
C PHE A 206 7.23 2.36 4.84
N ASP A 207 7.11 3.32 3.90
CA ASP A 207 6.26 3.19 2.72
C ASP A 207 6.74 2.10 1.74
N VAL A 208 8.05 1.81 1.75
CA VAL A 208 8.67 0.82 0.85
C VAL A 208 8.88 -0.54 1.51
N CYS A 209 8.49 -0.71 2.78
CA CYS A 209 8.66 -1.99 3.48
C CYS A 209 7.74 -3.09 2.94
N ASN A 210 6.49 -2.75 2.61
CA ASN A 210 5.51 -3.73 2.10
C ASN A 210 5.92 -4.33 0.75
N LEU A 211 6.60 -3.55 -0.09
CA LEU A 211 7.21 -4.00 -1.34
C LEU A 211 8.11 -5.23 -1.13
N LEU A 212 8.91 -5.25 -0.05
CA LEU A 212 9.83 -6.35 0.26
C LEU A 212 9.11 -7.62 0.71
N CYS A 213 7.85 -7.50 1.11
CA CYS A 213 6.98 -8.60 1.50
C CYS A 213 6.06 -9.07 0.37
N ASN A 214 6.20 -8.49 -0.83
CA ASN A 214 5.39 -8.80 -2.01
C ASN A 214 6.26 -9.05 -3.26
N PRO A 215 5.76 -9.81 -4.25
CA PRO A 215 4.59 -10.70 -4.18
C PRO A 215 4.76 -11.77 -3.09
N HIS A 216 3.70 -12.04 -2.32
CA HIS A 216 3.76 -12.85 -1.11
C HIS A 216 4.26 -14.29 -1.35
N ASP A 217 3.94 -14.86 -2.52
CA ASP A 217 4.36 -16.19 -2.98
C ASP A 217 5.87 -16.27 -3.28
N LEU A 218 6.51 -15.14 -3.55
CA LEU A 218 7.93 -15.05 -3.89
C LEU A 218 8.78 -14.38 -2.80
N ALA A 219 8.17 -13.71 -1.82
CA ALA A 219 8.88 -12.92 -0.83
C ALA A 219 9.91 -13.71 -0.01
N LEU A 220 9.65 -14.99 0.24
CA LEU A 220 10.54 -15.92 0.95
C LEU A 220 11.49 -16.71 0.03
N ALA A 221 11.54 -16.40 -1.27
CA ALA A 221 12.49 -17.03 -2.18
C ALA A 221 13.93 -16.79 -1.69
N PRO A 222 14.81 -17.82 -1.70
CA PRO A 222 16.17 -17.70 -1.17
C PRO A 222 16.93 -16.52 -1.79
N GLY A 223 17.49 -15.64 -0.96
CA GLY A 223 18.30 -14.49 -1.38
C GLY A 223 17.50 -13.29 -1.91
N ARG A 224 16.20 -13.44 -2.21
CA ARG A 224 15.37 -12.35 -2.74
C ARG A 224 15.32 -11.15 -1.81
N LEU A 225 15.03 -11.38 -0.52
CA LEU A 225 14.93 -10.29 0.45
C LEU A 225 16.19 -9.44 0.49
N ALA A 226 17.37 -10.07 0.61
CA ALA A 226 18.65 -9.37 0.64
C ALA A 226 18.90 -8.59 -0.66
N ARG A 227 18.56 -9.18 -1.82
CA ARG A 227 18.70 -8.50 -3.12
C ARG A 227 17.78 -7.28 -3.23
N GLN A 228 16.48 -7.44 -2.99
CA GLN A 228 15.53 -6.34 -3.16
C GLN A 228 15.75 -5.26 -2.10
N PHE A 229 16.15 -5.62 -0.89
CA PHE A 229 16.54 -4.65 0.13
C PHE A 229 17.70 -3.76 -0.34
N ALA A 230 18.76 -4.35 -0.92
CA ALA A 230 19.87 -3.58 -1.49
C ALA A 230 19.43 -2.69 -2.66
N VAL A 231 18.51 -3.15 -3.51
CA VAL A 231 17.94 -2.35 -4.61
C VAL A 231 17.11 -1.18 -4.07
N VAL A 232 16.35 -1.37 -2.99
CA VAL A 232 15.60 -0.28 -2.34
C VAL A 232 16.57 0.77 -1.80
N VAL A 233 17.61 0.35 -1.07
CA VAL A 233 18.66 1.26 -0.56
C VAL A 233 19.33 2.03 -1.71
N GLU A 234 19.73 1.35 -2.78
CA GLU A 234 20.32 1.98 -3.97
C GLU A 234 19.37 3.01 -4.60
N ALA A 235 18.09 2.66 -4.78
CA ALA A 235 17.12 3.48 -5.50
C ALA A 235 16.63 4.70 -4.70
N THR A 236 16.65 4.60 -3.37
CA THR A 236 16.08 5.62 -2.47
C THR A 236 17.15 6.46 -1.76
N GLY A 237 18.34 5.89 -1.55
CA GLY A 237 19.38 6.49 -0.73
C GLY A 237 19.07 6.48 0.78
N PHE A 238 18.09 5.68 1.23
CA PHE A 238 17.75 5.57 2.64
C PHE A 238 18.89 4.96 3.46
N ASP A 239 18.94 5.33 4.74
CA ASP A 239 19.86 4.71 5.69
C ASP A 239 19.50 3.23 5.85
N GLU A 240 20.47 2.36 5.56
CA GLU A 240 20.26 0.91 5.53
C GLU A 240 19.75 0.38 6.87
N ARG A 241 20.31 0.87 7.98
CA ARG A 241 19.92 0.43 9.31
C ARG A 241 18.49 0.89 9.63
N ARG A 242 18.14 2.14 9.33
CA ARG A 242 16.79 2.67 9.57
C ARG A 242 15.74 1.95 8.73
N LEU A 243 16.02 1.70 7.45
CA LEU A 243 15.12 0.93 6.57
C LEU A 243 14.92 -0.50 7.09
N ARG A 244 16.00 -1.18 7.49
CA ARG A 244 15.91 -2.53 8.08
C ARG A 244 15.07 -2.53 9.35
N ASP A 245 15.31 -1.59 10.25
CA ASP A 245 14.60 -1.48 11.52
C ASP A 245 13.09 -1.21 11.26
N TRP A 246 12.74 -0.38 10.27
CA TRP A 246 11.36 -0.20 9.80
C TRP A 246 10.77 -1.47 9.17
N LEU A 247 11.53 -2.22 8.39
CA LEU A 247 11.07 -3.47 7.78
C LEU A 247 10.72 -4.51 8.84
N VAL A 248 11.56 -4.69 9.85
CA VAL A 248 11.27 -5.61 10.97
C VAL A 248 10.01 -5.16 11.73
N ALA A 249 9.87 -3.85 11.99
CA ALA A 249 8.68 -3.27 12.61
C ALA A 249 7.42 -3.49 11.76
N TRP A 250 7.51 -3.30 10.44
CA TRP A 250 6.42 -3.51 9.49
C TRP A 250 6.01 -4.99 9.46
N CYS A 251 6.96 -5.92 9.41
CA CYS A 251 6.65 -7.36 9.42
C CYS A 251 5.95 -7.77 10.72
N ALA A 252 6.37 -7.24 11.88
CA ALA A 252 5.69 -7.48 13.14
C ALA A 252 4.25 -6.91 13.15
N LEU A 253 4.06 -5.70 12.61
CA LEU A 253 2.74 -5.08 12.49
C LEU A 253 1.80 -5.91 11.59
N SER A 254 2.27 -6.27 10.40
CA SER A 254 1.49 -7.05 9.44
C SER A 254 1.19 -8.47 9.95
N SER A 255 2.17 -9.12 10.57
CA SER A 255 1.98 -10.41 11.25
C SER A 255 0.94 -10.35 12.37
N THR A 256 0.88 -9.23 13.11
CA THR A 256 -0.16 -8.98 14.13
C THR A 256 -1.55 -8.94 13.51
N TRP A 257 -1.74 -8.23 12.39
CA TRP A 257 -3.04 -8.17 11.71
C TRP A 257 -3.51 -9.55 11.29
N PHE A 258 -2.67 -10.33 10.61
CA PHE A 258 -3.02 -11.70 10.21
C PHE A 258 -3.30 -12.64 11.39
N ALA A 259 -2.57 -12.49 12.51
CA ALA A 259 -2.85 -13.27 13.72
C ALA A 259 -4.22 -12.92 14.33
N LEU A 260 -4.63 -11.65 14.29
CA LEU A 260 -5.93 -11.21 14.80
C LEU A 260 -7.09 -11.55 13.86
N ASP A 261 -6.82 -11.66 12.56
CA ASP A 261 -7.78 -12.06 11.52
C ASP A 261 -7.85 -13.59 11.32
N ASP A 262 -7.25 -14.38 12.21
CA ASP A 262 -7.24 -15.86 12.20
C ASP A 262 -6.61 -16.46 10.91
N ASP A 263 -5.56 -15.81 10.39
CA ASP A 263 -4.72 -16.27 9.27
C ASP A 263 -3.29 -16.60 9.77
N PRO A 264 -3.10 -17.74 10.45
CA PRO A 264 -1.81 -18.08 11.07
C PRO A 264 -0.71 -18.38 10.04
N GLU A 265 -1.06 -18.89 8.85
CA GLU A 265 -0.09 -19.19 7.80
C GLU A 265 0.54 -17.91 7.27
N ARG A 266 -0.28 -16.90 6.97
CA ARG A 266 0.22 -15.61 6.49
C ARG A 266 0.91 -14.81 7.59
N SER A 267 0.41 -14.90 8.82
CA SER A 267 1.08 -14.34 9.99
C SER A 267 2.51 -14.89 10.15
N ALA A 268 2.68 -16.21 10.05
CA ALA A 268 3.98 -16.86 10.15
C ALA A 268 4.90 -16.53 8.97
N ALA A 269 4.37 -16.47 7.74
CA ALA A 269 5.16 -16.13 6.56
C ALA A 269 5.74 -14.71 6.65
N VAL A 270 4.93 -13.72 7.04
CA VAL A 270 5.41 -12.34 7.20
C VAL A 270 6.35 -12.22 8.40
N ALA A 271 6.09 -12.94 9.49
CA ALA A 271 7.01 -12.98 10.61
C ALA A 271 8.40 -13.50 10.18
N ARG A 272 8.42 -14.55 9.36
CA ARG A 272 9.67 -15.11 8.84
C ARG A 272 10.48 -14.11 8.01
N ILE A 273 9.82 -13.24 7.24
CA ILE A 273 10.48 -12.16 6.51
C ILE A 273 11.13 -11.18 7.49
N GLY A 274 10.43 -10.80 8.56
CA GLY A 274 10.95 -9.93 9.61
C GLY A 274 12.18 -10.52 10.33
N GLU A 275 12.18 -11.83 10.59
CA GLU A 275 13.34 -12.53 11.15
C GLU A 275 14.55 -12.50 10.20
N LEU A 276 14.32 -12.72 8.90
CA LEU A 276 15.38 -12.63 7.88
C LEU A 276 15.91 -11.20 7.77
N ALA A 277 15.02 -10.20 7.80
CA ALA A 277 15.37 -8.79 7.78
C ALA A 277 16.24 -8.39 8.98
N ALA A 278 15.95 -8.90 10.17
CA ALA A 278 16.75 -8.66 11.36
C ALA A 278 18.20 -9.19 11.24
N GLY A 279 18.42 -10.21 10.38
CA GLY A 279 19.74 -10.76 10.06
C GLY A 279 20.44 -10.10 8.87
N LEU A 280 19.87 -9.06 8.26
CA LEU A 280 20.59 -8.24 7.28
C LEU A 280 21.64 -7.41 8.03
N ASP A 281 22.89 -7.85 7.96
CA ASP A 281 24.03 -7.11 8.47
C ASP A 281 24.27 -5.89 7.56
N GLY A 282 24.32 -4.69 8.15
CA GLY A 282 24.59 -3.42 7.46
C GLY A 282 26.03 -3.27 6.99
N GLY A 283 26.63 -4.34 6.48
CA GLY A 283 28.04 -4.44 6.16
C GLY A 283 28.31 -5.47 5.07
N ALA A 284 28.84 -4.96 3.95
CA ALA A 284 29.51 -5.65 2.86
C ALA A 284 28.63 -6.26 1.75
N LEU A 285 28.20 -5.39 0.83
CA LEU A 285 28.44 -5.64 -0.60
C LEU A 285 29.58 -4.72 -1.05
N ALA A 286 30.81 -5.20 -0.89
CA ALA A 286 32.01 -4.66 -1.55
C ALA A 286 32.40 -5.60 -2.69
#